data_AF-A0A0P4VN18-F1
#
_entry.id   AF-A0A0P4VN18-F1
#
_cell.length_a   1.000
_cell.length_b   1.000
_cell.length_c   1.000
_cell.angle_alpha   90.00
_cell.angle_beta   90.00
_cell.angle_gamma   90.00
#
_symmetry.space_group_name_H-M   'P 1'
#
loop_
_entity.id
_entity.type
_entity.pdbx_description
1 polymer ?
#
loop_
_entity_poly.entity_id
_entity_poly.type
_entity_poly.pdbx_seq_one_letter_code
_entity_poly.pdbx_strand_id
1 'polypeptide(L)'
;SLLFLLLCSLLIVIPAIRAQEEETEGGEEETTDEGSPPGDESPSTDGGGDLPANEENIPAGNGDCWSSRNGWKLPDSQLLKTDKTSVDECKKFCIETASSPACYILQIDLNSNTCYRNSKDEVTWDSLQMEPKFVQWHLHACPQ
;
A
#
# COMPACT_ATOMS: atom_id res chain seq x y z
N SER A 1 50.66 26.64 8.18
CA SER A 1 50.48 27.30 6.87
C SER A 1 49.00 27.51 6.60
N LEU A 2 48.69 28.36 5.60
CA LEU A 2 47.40 28.72 5.00
C LEU A 2 46.23 27.71 5.23
N LEU A 3 44.98 28.09 5.54
CA LEU A 3 44.16 29.27 5.18
C LEU A 3 43.69 29.27 3.70
N PHE A 4 42.56 29.93 3.43
CA PHE A 4 41.66 29.81 2.25
C PHE A 4 40.80 28.53 2.29
N LEU A 5 39.47 28.59 2.39
CA LEU A 5 38.44 29.30 1.59
C LEU A 5 38.19 28.68 0.21
N LEU A 6 37.00 28.11 0.04
CA LEU A 6 36.14 28.38 -1.13
C LEU A 6 34.70 28.00 -0.82
N LEU A 7 33.77 28.96 -0.96
CA LEU A 7 32.34 28.66 -1.09
C LEU A 7 32.06 28.27 -2.53
N CYS A 8 31.06 27.42 -2.76
CA CYS A 8 30.34 27.39 -4.02
C CYS A 8 28.87 27.06 -3.78
N SER A 9 28.07 28.09 -3.54
CA SER A 9 26.61 27.99 -3.58
C SER A 9 26.16 27.68 -5.01
N LEU A 10 25.32 26.67 -5.20
CA LEU A 10 24.63 26.48 -6.48
C LEU A 10 23.13 26.30 -6.25
N LEU A 11 22.42 27.43 -6.27
CA LEU A 11 20.96 27.47 -6.39
C LEU A 11 20.60 27.02 -7.81
N ILE A 12 19.98 25.85 -7.96
CA ILE A 12 19.42 25.43 -9.25
C ILE A 12 17.95 25.89 -9.31
N VAL A 13 17.70 26.74 -10.30
CA VAL A 13 16.44 27.45 -10.55
C VAL A 13 15.30 26.49 -10.87
N ILE A 14 14.11 26.77 -10.33
CA ILE A 14 12.86 26.10 -10.71
C ILE A 14 12.30 26.77 -11.99
N PRO A 15 12.13 26.05 -13.12
CA PRO A 15 11.36 26.53 -14.26
C PRO A 15 9.85 26.49 -13.96
N ALA A 16 9.10 27.46 -14.48
CA ALA A 16 7.70 27.64 -14.13
C ALA A 16 6.73 26.71 -14.89
N ILE A 17 5.54 26.60 -14.30
CA ILE A 17 4.28 26.07 -14.84
C ILE A 17 4.11 26.34 -16.34
N ARG A 18 3.65 25.34 -17.09
CA ARG A 18 2.92 25.55 -18.34
C ARG A 18 1.61 24.78 -18.28
N ALA A 19 0.49 25.50 -18.27
CA ALA A 19 -0.80 24.90 -18.57
C ALA A 19 -0.88 24.67 -20.09
N GLN A 20 -1.57 23.60 -20.48
CA GLN A 20 -2.21 23.51 -21.79
C GLN A 20 -3.65 23.13 -21.54
N GLU A 21 -4.56 23.98 -21.99
CA GLU A 21 -5.94 23.62 -22.24
C GLU A 21 -5.96 22.78 -23.53
N GLU A 22 -6.61 21.62 -23.50
CA GLU A 22 -6.91 20.85 -24.71
C GLU A 22 -8.41 20.55 -24.71
N GLU A 23 -9.13 21.18 -25.65
CA GLU A 23 -10.56 21.00 -25.84
C GLU A 23 -10.79 19.65 -26.52
N THR A 24 -11.59 18.77 -25.92
CA THR A 24 -12.04 17.53 -26.58
C THR A 24 -13.56 17.62 -26.81
N GLU A 25 -13.93 18.20 -27.94
CA GLU A 25 -15.27 18.05 -28.50
C GLU A 25 -15.37 16.67 -29.17
N GLY A 26 -16.22 15.79 -28.62
CA GLY A 26 -16.45 14.44 -29.14
C GLY A 26 -17.71 13.87 -28.51
N GLY A 27 -18.78 13.75 -29.30
CA GLY A 27 -20.08 13.29 -28.80
C GLY A 27 -20.20 11.77 -28.74
N GLU A 28 -21.11 11.30 -27.87
CA GLU A 28 -21.59 9.92 -27.83
C GLU A 28 -23.08 9.89 -28.18
N GLU A 29 -23.50 8.91 -28.97
CA GLU A 29 -24.89 8.74 -29.44
C GLU A 29 -25.70 7.81 -28.51
N GLU A 30 -27.03 7.96 -28.49
CA GLU A 30 -27.94 7.09 -27.74
C GLU A 30 -28.00 5.66 -28.31
N THR A 31 -27.99 4.62 -27.46
CA THR A 31 -28.89 3.46 -27.62
C THR A 31 -29.30 2.84 -26.27
N THR A 32 -30.60 2.93 -25.94
CA THR A 32 -31.40 1.87 -25.27
C THR A 32 -31.84 0.85 -26.34
N ASP A 33 -32.37 -0.36 -26.13
CA ASP A 33 -32.63 -1.28 -24.99
C ASP A 33 -32.65 -2.73 -25.61
N GLU A 34 -32.94 -3.89 -25.01
CA GLU A 34 -33.54 -4.37 -23.75
C GLU A 34 -32.94 -5.78 -23.44
N GLY A 35 -32.96 -6.30 -22.20
CA GLY A 35 -32.83 -7.75 -21.99
C GLY A 35 -32.52 -8.29 -20.58
N SER A 36 -33.49 -8.94 -19.93
CA SER A 36 -33.36 -9.76 -18.70
C SER A 36 -34.69 -10.47 -18.36
N PRO A 37 -34.74 -11.50 -17.48
CA PRO A 37 -33.75 -12.53 -17.10
C PRO A 37 -34.29 -13.93 -17.54
N PRO A 38 -34.17 -15.11 -16.87
CA PRO A 38 -33.94 -15.46 -15.44
C PRO A 38 -32.47 -15.83 -15.15
N GLY A 39 -32.02 -16.09 -13.92
CA GLY A 39 -32.76 -16.19 -12.66
C GLY A 39 -32.57 -17.57 -12.00
N ASP A 40 -31.51 -17.70 -11.21
CA ASP A 40 -31.22 -18.87 -10.37
C ASP A 40 -31.03 -18.39 -8.92
N GLU A 41 -31.85 -18.91 -8.01
CA GLU A 41 -31.90 -18.44 -6.61
C GLU A 41 -31.08 -19.36 -5.69
N SER A 42 -30.21 -18.79 -4.85
CA SER A 42 -29.65 -19.50 -3.69
C SER A 42 -29.33 -18.53 -2.54
N PRO A 43 -29.57 -18.91 -1.27
CA PRO A 43 -29.90 -17.93 -0.24
C PRO A 43 -28.74 -17.47 0.67
N SER A 44 -28.74 -16.16 0.93
CA SER A 44 -28.50 -15.46 2.20
C SER A 44 -27.43 -15.93 3.19
N THR A 45 -26.39 -15.09 3.37
CA THR A 45 -25.90 -14.63 4.68
C THR A 45 -25.15 -13.31 4.40
N ASP A 46 -25.69 -12.10 4.60
CA ASP A 46 -26.14 -11.47 5.85
C ASP A 46 -25.05 -11.37 6.94
N GLY A 47 -24.77 -10.17 7.42
CA GLY A 47 -24.08 -9.98 8.71
C GLY A 47 -22.58 -9.64 8.73
N GLY A 48 -22.00 -8.99 7.72
CA GLY A 48 -20.62 -8.48 7.79
C GLY A 48 -20.39 -7.29 6.86
N GLY A 49 -19.81 -6.20 7.37
CA GLY A 49 -19.45 -5.04 6.54
C GLY A 49 -18.27 -5.39 5.62
N ASP A 50 -18.45 -5.21 4.31
CA ASP A 50 -17.55 -5.73 3.29
C ASP A 50 -16.12 -5.20 3.43
N LEU A 51 -15.23 -6.08 3.87
CA LEU A 51 -13.79 -5.88 3.73
C LEU A 51 -13.40 -6.09 2.25
N PRO A 52 -12.49 -5.27 1.70
CA PRO A 52 -12.00 -5.48 0.35
C PRO A 52 -11.36 -6.86 0.19
N ALA A 53 -11.41 -7.41 -1.01
CA ALA A 53 -10.76 -8.68 -1.32
C ALA A 53 -9.25 -8.62 -1.06
N ASN A 54 -8.69 -9.72 -0.55
CA ASN A 54 -7.23 -9.85 -0.44
C ASN A 54 -6.60 -9.91 -1.82
N GLU A 55 -5.44 -9.30 -1.97
CA GLU A 55 -4.59 -9.39 -3.15
C GLU A 55 -3.45 -10.38 -2.88
N GLU A 56 -3.03 -11.15 -3.88
CA GLU A 56 -1.93 -12.11 -3.75
C GLU A 56 -0.88 -11.88 -4.84
N ASN A 57 0.38 -12.15 -4.54
CA ASN A 57 1.48 -12.23 -5.50
C ASN A 57 1.76 -10.97 -6.34
N ILE A 58 1.55 -9.77 -5.80
CA ILE A 58 1.90 -8.51 -6.48
C ILE A 58 3.43 -8.36 -6.52
N PRO A 59 4.10 -8.26 -7.68
CA PRO A 59 5.57 -8.21 -7.74
C PRO A 59 6.16 -7.00 -6.99
N ALA A 60 7.15 -7.25 -6.13
CA ALA A 60 7.88 -6.23 -5.37
C ALA A 60 9.08 -5.63 -6.16
N GLY A 61 9.39 -6.17 -7.34
CA GLY A 61 10.45 -5.67 -8.24
C GLY A 61 11.87 -6.16 -7.91
N ASN A 62 12.06 -6.90 -6.81
CA ASN A 62 13.34 -7.45 -6.34
C ASN A 62 13.42 -9.00 -6.42
N GLY A 63 12.36 -9.67 -6.87
CA GLY A 63 12.20 -11.13 -6.83
C GLY A 63 11.19 -11.63 -5.79
N ASP A 64 10.83 -10.77 -4.83
CA ASP A 64 9.74 -11.00 -3.90
C ASP A 64 8.40 -10.50 -4.44
N CYS A 65 7.35 -10.90 -3.76
CA CYS A 65 5.95 -10.62 -3.99
C CYS A 65 5.28 -10.11 -2.70
N TRP A 66 4.27 -9.27 -2.87
CA TRP A 66 3.40 -8.77 -1.82
C TRP A 66 2.02 -9.43 -1.89
N SER A 67 1.50 -9.83 -0.73
CA SER A 67 0.09 -10.25 -0.59
C SER A 67 -0.57 -9.48 0.56
N SER A 68 -1.83 -9.07 0.41
CA SER A 68 -2.56 -8.26 1.40
C SER A 68 -3.49 -9.11 2.26
N ARG A 69 -3.65 -8.73 3.53
CA ARG A 69 -4.55 -9.39 4.48
C ARG A 69 -5.44 -8.32 5.11
N ASN A 70 -6.64 -8.16 4.56
CA ASN A 70 -7.59 -7.15 4.99
C ASN A 70 -8.22 -7.53 6.33
N GLY A 71 -8.37 -6.55 7.22
CA GLY A 71 -8.79 -6.72 8.61
C GLY A 71 -7.73 -7.31 9.54
N TRP A 72 -6.58 -7.80 9.06
CA TRP A 72 -5.55 -8.40 9.91
C TRP A 72 -4.80 -7.34 10.72
N LYS A 73 -4.69 -7.55 12.03
CA LYS A 73 -3.96 -6.67 12.94
C LYS A 73 -3.16 -7.44 13.99
N LEU A 74 -1.86 -7.15 14.06
CA LEU A 74 -0.97 -7.56 15.14
C LEU A 74 -0.97 -6.51 16.25
N PRO A 75 -0.74 -6.91 17.52
CA PRO A 75 -0.64 -5.96 18.62
C PRO A 75 0.60 -5.08 18.47
N ASP A 76 0.45 -3.81 18.86
CA ASP A 76 1.45 -2.74 18.69
C ASP A 76 2.83 -3.08 19.26
N SER A 77 2.91 -3.96 20.27
CA SER A 77 4.17 -4.46 20.85
C SER A 77 5.02 -5.33 19.90
N GLN A 78 4.45 -5.76 18.77
CA GLN A 78 5.16 -6.48 17.69
C GLN A 78 5.49 -5.59 16.49
N LEU A 79 5.28 -4.27 16.60
CA LEU A 79 5.32 -3.33 15.50
C LEU A 79 6.18 -2.10 15.82
N LEU A 80 6.77 -1.51 14.78
CA LEU A 80 7.40 -0.20 14.81
C LEU A 80 6.68 0.71 13.81
N LYS A 81 6.16 1.85 14.28
CA LYS A 81 5.59 2.89 13.42
C LYS A 81 6.69 3.48 12.52
N THR A 82 6.38 3.69 11.25
CA THR A 82 7.26 4.37 10.29
C THR A 82 6.88 5.85 10.15
N ASP A 83 7.67 6.59 9.38
CA ASP A 83 7.38 7.96 8.95
C ASP A 83 6.52 8.02 7.66
N LYS A 84 6.13 6.87 7.10
CA LYS A 84 5.43 6.77 5.81
C LYS A 84 3.91 6.75 5.98
N THR A 85 3.20 7.32 5.01
CA THR A 85 1.73 7.46 5.04
C THR A 85 1.04 7.02 3.75
N SER A 86 1.72 6.23 2.90
CA SER A 86 1.11 5.56 1.75
C SER A 86 1.58 4.11 1.66
N VAL A 87 0.75 3.24 1.08
CA VAL A 87 1.06 1.81 0.94
C VAL A 87 2.35 1.60 0.15
N ASP A 88 2.57 2.35 -0.93
CA ASP A 88 3.70 2.16 -1.81
C ASP A 88 5.01 2.69 -1.22
N GLU A 89 4.98 3.81 -0.49
CA GLU A 89 6.13 4.27 0.29
C GLU A 89 6.51 3.27 1.38
N CYS A 90 5.53 2.60 2.00
CA CYS A 90 5.77 1.56 2.99
C CYS A 90 6.39 0.29 2.37
N LYS A 91 5.81 -0.20 1.26
CA LYS A 91 6.35 -1.35 0.52
C LYS A 91 7.79 -1.06 0.10
N LYS A 92 8.04 0.11 -0.49
CA LYS A 92 9.38 0.56 -0.89
C LYS A 92 10.34 0.67 0.31
N PHE A 93 9.94 1.34 1.39
CA PHE A 93 10.73 1.44 2.62
C PHE A 93 11.09 0.06 3.19
N CYS A 94 10.16 -0.91 3.14
CA CYS A 94 10.37 -2.25 3.64
C CYS A 94 11.44 -3.02 2.83
N ILE A 95 11.45 -2.84 1.50
CA ILE A 95 12.45 -3.44 0.59
C ILE A 95 13.81 -2.73 0.70
N GLU A 96 13.84 -1.41 0.81
CA GLU A 96 15.07 -0.62 0.83
C GLU A 96 15.77 -0.56 2.21
N THR A 97 15.06 -0.90 3.30
CA THR A 97 15.60 -0.75 4.67
C THR A 97 16.45 -1.94 5.11
N ALA A 98 17.78 -1.77 5.08
CA ALA A 98 18.75 -2.69 5.68
C ALA A 98 18.77 -2.70 7.22
N SER A 99 17.62 -2.41 7.86
CA SER A 99 17.46 -2.45 9.31
C SER A 99 17.35 -3.90 9.82
N SER A 100 17.80 -4.13 11.05
CA SER A 100 17.50 -5.36 11.80
C SER A 100 16.34 -5.08 12.78
N PRO A 101 15.34 -5.97 12.89
CA PRO A 101 15.13 -7.16 12.07
C PRO A 101 14.78 -6.81 10.61
N ALA A 102 14.89 -7.77 9.69
CA ALA A 102 14.47 -7.56 8.30
C ALA A 102 12.98 -7.15 8.25
N CYS A 103 12.61 -6.29 7.29
CA CYS A 103 11.22 -5.90 7.12
C CYS A 103 10.49 -6.91 6.21
N TYR A 104 9.38 -7.47 6.67
CA TYR A 104 8.58 -8.42 5.87
C TYR A 104 7.07 -8.37 6.16
N ILE A 105 6.65 -7.91 7.34
CA ILE A 105 5.23 -7.57 7.60
C ILE A 105 5.11 -6.05 7.70
N LEU A 106 4.23 -5.48 6.89
CA LEU A 106 3.69 -4.14 7.05
C LEU A 106 2.25 -4.22 7.56
N GLN A 107 1.83 -3.21 8.32
CA GLN A 107 0.47 -3.01 8.78
C GLN A 107 0.10 -1.53 8.61
N ILE A 108 -1.07 -1.26 8.03
CA ILE A 108 -1.55 0.10 7.75
C ILE A 108 -2.87 0.31 8.51
N ASP A 109 -2.96 1.39 9.29
CA ASP A 109 -4.22 1.91 9.82
C ASP A 109 -4.92 2.74 8.74
N LEU A 110 -6.06 2.27 8.25
CA LEU A 110 -6.83 2.91 7.16
C LEU A 110 -7.54 4.21 7.60
N ASN A 111 -7.60 4.54 8.90
CA ASN A 111 -8.18 5.82 9.36
C ASN A 111 -7.14 6.95 9.31
N SER A 112 -5.90 6.68 9.72
CA SER A 112 -4.83 7.69 9.80
C SER A 112 -3.79 7.57 8.68
N ASN A 113 -3.89 6.53 7.85
CA ASN A 113 -2.84 6.05 6.96
C ASN A 113 -1.49 5.79 7.66
N THR A 114 -1.49 5.61 8.99
CA THR A 114 -0.26 5.29 9.72
C THR A 114 0.23 3.92 9.31
N CYS A 115 1.50 3.88 8.92
CA CYS A 115 2.21 2.67 8.57
C CYS A 115 3.07 2.14 9.72
N TYR A 116 3.12 0.82 9.82
CA TYR A 116 3.88 0.07 10.81
C TYR A 116 4.60 -1.09 10.10
N ARG A 117 5.76 -1.51 10.62
CA ARG A 117 6.50 -2.71 10.20
C ARG A 117 6.76 -3.65 11.38
N ASN A 118 7.05 -4.92 11.13
CA ASN A 118 7.45 -5.88 12.18
C ASN A 118 8.63 -5.37 13.04
N SER A 119 8.55 -5.55 14.37
CA SER A 119 9.60 -5.20 15.34
C SER A 119 10.52 -6.36 15.72
N LYS A 120 10.18 -7.57 15.29
CA LYS A 120 10.89 -8.84 15.53
C LYS A 120 11.26 -9.53 14.22
N ASP A 121 12.27 -10.41 14.25
CA ASP A 121 12.58 -11.33 13.14
C ASP A 121 11.46 -12.38 12.92
N GLU A 122 10.77 -12.77 14.00
CA GLU A 122 9.59 -13.64 13.94
C GLU A 122 8.40 -13.00 14.65
N VAL A 123 7.25 -12.97 13.96
CA VAL A 123 5.98 -12.44 14.44
C VAL A 123 5.17 -13.54 15.14
N THR A 124 4.68 -13.25 16.35
CA THR A 124 3.84 -14.17 17.13
C THR A 124 2.37 -14.06 16.69
N TRP A 125 1.96 -14.92 15.77
CA TRP A 125 0.63 -14.92 15.15
C TRP A 125 -0.52 -15.29 16.09
N ASP A 126 -0.27 -15.97 17.22
CA ASP A 126 -1.28 -16.32 18.24
C ASP A 126 -2.00 -15.11 18.86
N SER A 127 -1.47 -13.90 18.63
CA SER A 127 -2.01 -12.63 19.11
C SER A 127 -2.68 -11.77 18.01
N LEU A 128 -2.79 -12.30 16.80
CA LEU A 128 -3.46 -11.67 15.66
C LEU A 128 -4.95 -11.45 15.96
N GLN A 129 -5.45 -10.29 15.58
CA GLN A 129 -6.85 -9.87 15.74
C GLN A 129 -7.44 -9.42 14.40
N MET A 130 -8.76 -9.49 14.28
CA MET A 130 -9.51 -8.96 13.15
C MET A 130 -10.07 -7.58 13.51
N GLU A 131 -9.44 -6.53 13.01
CA GLU A 131 -9.92 -5.14 13.10
C GLU A 131 -10.12 -4.58 11.69
N PRO A 132 -11.37 -4.42 11.20
CA PRO A 132 -11.66 -4.07 9.79
C PRO A 132 -11.09 -2.74 9.26
N LYS A 133 -10.43 -1.97 10.12
CA LYS A 133 -9.79 -0.69 9.81
C LYS A 133 -8.29 -0.83 9.55
N PHE A 134 -7.77 -2.06 9.50
CA PHE A 134 -6.38 -2.36 9.20
C PHE A 134 -6.25 -3.24 7.96
N VAL A 135 -5.13 -3.09 7.26
CA VAL A 135 -4.64 -4.05 6.26
C VAL A 135 -3.19 -4.38 6.58
N GLN A 136 -2.82 -5.65 6.45
CA GLN A 136 -1.42 -6.05 6.41
C GLN A 136 -0.96 -6.31 4.99
N TRP A 137 0.33 -6.09 4.75
CA TRP A 137 1.02 -6.46 3.53
C TRP A 137 2.21 -7.35 3.90
N HIS A 138 2.24 -8.56 3.36
CA HIS A 138 3.25 -9.58 3.66
C HIS A 138 4.19 -9.71 2.46
N LEU A 139 5.48 -9.54 2.70
CA LEU A 139 6.55 -9.76 1.72
C LEU A 139 7.00 -11.22 1.79
N HIS A 140 7.05 -11.88 0.65
CA HIS A 140 7.51 -13.27 0.51
C HIS A 140 8.14 -13.49 -0.87
N ALA A 141 8.97 -14.52 -1.03
CA ALA A 141 9.43 -14.90 -2.37
C ALA A 141 8.22 -15.15 -3.30
N CYS A 142 8.29 -14.72 -4.55
CA CYS A 142 7.26 -15.04 -5.53
C CYS A 142 7.19 -16.57 -5.79
N PRO A 143 6.01 -17.11 -6.16
CA PRO A 143 5.92 -18.48 -6.66
C PRO A 143 6.74 -18.67 -7.94
N GLN A 144 7.16 -19.91 -8.19
CA GLN A 144 7.92 -20.35 -9.37
C GLN A 144 6.99 -20.98 -10.43
#